data_AF-A0A3R8TQH5-F1
#
_entry.id   AF-A0A3R8TQH5-F1
#
_cell.length_a   1.000
_cell.length_b   1.000
_cell.length_c   1.000
_cell.angle_alpha   90.00
_cell.angle_beta   90.00
_cell.angle_gamma   90.00
#
_symmetry.space_group_name_H-M   'P 1'
#
loop_
_entity.id
_entity.type
_entity.pdbx_description
1 polymer ?
#
loop_
_entity_poly.entity_id
_entity_poly.type
_entity_poly.pdbx_seq_one_letter_code
_entity_poly.pdbx_strand_id
1 'polypeptide(L)'
;MNRDLLRDLYAALCAALLVLTAVLVGRAIQHRDGSLRVDWPPLLASWDPHVGPGTPAAVLVAAGVVAYGPSLAARLAWRPLLLAVWGAGMAWTWSLALVDGWQRGVAGQLTSRNEYLRAVGSFHDIPAALRDFTGHILIDAPDNWGAHVAGHPPGATLTFVLLDRIGL
;
A
#
# COMPACT_ATOMS: atom_id res chain seq x y z
N MET A 1 -25.30 -10.65 -24.69
CA MET A 1 -24.51 -10.46 -23.45
C MET A 1 -24.70 -11.71 -22.59
N ASN A 2 -23.63 -12.43 -22.26
CA ASN A 2 -23.72 -13.66 -21.45
C ASN A 2 -24.18 -13.32 -20.01
N ARG A 3 -24.90 -14.22 -19.33
CA ARG A 3 -25.37 -14.00 -17.94
C ARG A 3 -24.21 -13.74 -16.97
N ASP A 4 -23.04 -14.31 -17.23
CA ASP A 4 -21.85 -14.11 -16.42
C ASP A 4 -21.36 -12.66 -16.51
N LEU A 5 -21.31 -12.08 -17.72
CA LEU A 5 -20.95 -10.67 -17.91
C LEU A 5 -21.91 -9.72 -17.20
N LEU A 6 -23.21 -10.05 -17.16
CA LEU A 6 -24.18 -9.25 -16.42
C LEU A 6 -23.91 -9.30 -14.92
N ARG A 7 -23.58 -10.48 -14.36
CA ARG A 7 -23.22 -10.63 -12.95
C ARG A 7 -21.96 -9.85 -12.60
N ASP A 8 -20.94 -9.90 -13.46
CA ASP A 8 -19.69 -9.14 -13.28
C ASP A 8 -19.97 -7.62 -13.29
N LEU A 9 -20.82 -7.16 -14.21
CA LEU A 9 -21.23 -5.76 -14.28
C LEU A 9 -22.01 -5.32 -13.03
N TYR A 10 -22.93 -6.16 -12.54
CA TYR A 10 -23.63 -5.91 -11.29
C TYR A 10 -22.67 -5.85 -10.10
N ALA A 11 -21.70 -6.76 -10.02
CA ALA A 11 -20.70 -6.74 -8.95
C ALA A 11 -19.86 -5.46 -8.99
N ALA A 12 -19.39 -5.05 -10.17
CA ALA A 12 -18.64 -3.81 -10.36
C ALA A 12 -19.49 -2.56 -10.00
N LEU A 13 -20.76 -2.53 -10.42
CA LEU A 13 -21.68 -1.44 -10.08
C LEU A 13 -21.93 -1.37 -8.57
N CYS A 14 -22.21 -2.50 -7.92
CA CYS A 14 -22.41 -2.56 -6.48
C CYS A 14 -21.16 -2.06 -5.72
N ALA A 15 -19.96 -2.47 -6.15
CA ALA A 15 -18.71 -1.98 -5.57
C ALA A 15 -18.54 -0.46 -5.75
N ALA A 16 -18.82 0.06 -6.95
CA ALA A 16 -18.74 1.49 -7.22
C ALA A 16 -19.75 2.30 -6.38
N LEU A 17 -20.99 1.81 -6.25
CA LEU A 17 -22.03 2.43 -5.42
C LEU A 17 -21.67 2.40 -3.93
N LEU A 18 -21.08 1.31 -3.45
CA LEU A 18 -20.58 1.20 -2.08
C LEU A 18 -19.52 2.28 -1.80
N VAL A 19 -18.51 2.40 -2.67
CA VAL A 19 -17.44 3.40 -2.54
C VAL A 19 -18.02 4.82 -2.61
N LEU A 20 -18.90 5.10 -3.59
CA LEU A 20 -19.54 6.40 -3.72
C LEU A 20 -20.33 6.76 -2.45
N THR A 21 -21.10 5.81 -1.92
CA THR A 21 -21.88 6.00 -0.69
C THR A 21 -20.95 6.31 0.48
N ALA A 22 -19.85 5.57 0.64
CA ALA A 22 -18.87 5.82 1.70
C ALA A 22 -18.23 7.21 1.59
N VAL A 23 -17.92 7.66 0.36
CA VAL A 23 -17.41 9.02 0.11
C VAL A 23 -18.44 10.08 0.49
N LEU A 24 -19.69 9.95 0.03
CA LEU A 24 -20.74 10.94 0.30
C LEU A 24 -21.08 11.03 1.79
N VAL A 25 -21.23 9.88 2.46
CA VAL A 25 -21.51 9.82 3.90
C VAL A 25 -20.31 10.34 4.70
N GLY A 26 -19.09 9.91 4.37
CA GLY A 26 -17.88 10.38 5.04
C GLY A 26 -17.68 11.89 4.90
N ARG A 27 -17.94 12.46 3.71
CA ARG A 27 -17.96 13.91 3.49
C ARG A 27 -19.01 14.62 4.32
N ALA A 28 -20.24 14.07 4.37
CA ALA A 28 -21.31 14.65 5.17
C ALA A 28 -20.97 14.68 6.67
N ILE A 29 -20.38 13.60 7.21
CA ILE A 29 -19.92 13.55 8.61
C ILE A 29 -18.79 14.56 8.83
N GLN A 30 -17.78 14.60 7.94
CA GLN A 30 -16.66 15.52 8.08
C GLN A 30 -17.10 16.99 8.05
N HIS A 31 -18.04 17.34 7.17
CA HIS A 31 -18.59 18.69 7.09
C HIS A 31 -19.40 19.09 8.32
N ARG A 32 -20.04 18.14 9.01
CA ARG A 32 -20.86 18.43 10.21
C ARG A 32 -20.03 18.47 11.49
N ASP A 33 -19.15 17.49 11.66
CA ASP A 33 -18.53 17.22 12.97
C ASP A 33 -17.01 17.48 12.98
N GLY A 34 -16.36 17.55 11.80
CA GLY A 34 -14.90 17.66 11.69
C GLY A 34 -14.14 16.52 12.37
N SER A 35 -14.81 15.40 12.63
CA SER A 35 -14.33 14.32 13.50
C SER A 35 -13.46 13.30 12.77
N LEU A 36 -13.53 13.23 11.44
CA LEU A 36 -12.74 12.29 10.66
C LEU A 36 -11.31 12.82 10.51
N ARG A 37 -10.35 11.97 10.85
CA ARG A 37 -8.91 12.24 10.74
C ARG A 37 -8.32 11.73 9.42
N VAL A 38 -9.15 11.68 8.38
CA VAL A 38 -8.77 11.28 7.03
C VAL A 38 -9.06 12.43 6.07
N ASP A 39 -8.08 12.82 5.28
CA ASP A 39 -8.18 14.01 4.41
C ASP A 39 -9.19 13.83 3.26
N TRP A 40 -9.45 12.58 2.84
CA TRP A 40 -10.39 12.26 1.77
C TRP A 40 -11.32 11.09 2.14
N PRO A 41 -12.32 11.28 3.03
CA PRO A 41 -13.19 10.20 3.48
C PRO A 41 -13.77 9.37 2.32
N PRO A 42 -13.73 8.02 2.39
CA PRO A 42 -13.29 7.18 3.51
C PRO A 42 -11.78 6.86 3.53
N LEU A 43 -11.00 7.42 2.61
CA LEU A 43 -9.59 7.13 2.42
C LEU A 43 -8.71 8.07 3.23
N LEU A 44 -7.71 7.52 3.93
CA LEU A 44 -6.58 8.29 4.41
C LEU A 44 -5.64 8.57 3.24
N ALA A 45 -6.02 9.56 2.41
CA ALA A 45 -5.31 9.92 1.20
C ALA A 45 -5.56 11.40 0.85
N SER A 46 -4.69 11.96 0.02
CA SER A 46 -4.88 13.25 -0.64
C SER A 46 -5.17 13.05 -2.12
N TRP A 47 -5.99 13.93 -2.71
CA TRP A 47 -6.19 13.94 -4.15
C TRP A 47 -4.95 14.49 -4.86
N ASP A 48 -4.29 13.65 -5.66
CA ASP A 48 -3.06 14.02 -6.37
C ASP A 48 -2.98 13.37 -7.76
N PRO A 49 -3.71 13.87 -8.78
CA PRO A 49 -3.60 13.36 -10.14
C PRO A 49 -2.27 13.75 -10.75
N HIS A 50 -1.48 12.76 -11.16
CA HIS A 50 -0.18 12.98 -11.76
C HIS A 50 0.14 11.90 -12.79
N VAL A 51 1.14 12.20 -13.61
CA VAL A 51 1.70 11.28 -14.60
C VAL A 51 3.21 11.32 -14.48
N GLY A 52 3.85 10.22 -14.84
CA GLY A 52 5.31 10.09 -14.78
C GLY A 52 5.82 9.05 -15.75
N PRO A 53 7.13 8.75 -15.70
CA PRO A 53 7.76 7.83 -16.65
C PRO A 53 7.16 6.41 -16.59
N GLY A 54 6.60 6.01 -15.45
CA GLY A 54 5.91 4.73 -15.29
C GLY A 54 4.51 4.66 -15.90
N THR A 55 3.85 5.79 -16.17
CA THR A 55 2.47 5.82 -16.69
C THR A 55 2.28 5.04 -17.99
N PRO A 56 3.07 5.25 -19.06
CA PRO A 56 2.91 4.47 -20.29
C PRO A 56 3.14 2.98 -20.05
N ALA A 57 4.12 2.61 -19.22
CA ALA A 57 4.38 1.22 -18.88
C ALA A 57 3.20 0.58 -18.15
N ALA A 58 2.58 1.28 -17.19
CA ALA A 58 1.41 0.79 -16.46
C ALA A 58 0.23 0.53 -17.41
N VAL A 59 -0.06 1.47 -18.30
CA VAL A 59 -1.13 1.31 -19.31
C VAL A 59 -0.86 0.11 -20.22
N LEU A 60 0.38 -0.06 -20.68
CA LEU A 60 0.76 -1.21 -21.51
C LEU A 60 0.63 -2.54 -20.77
N VAL A 61 1.06 -2.61 -19.50
CA VAL A 61 0.92 -3.80 -18.67
C VAL A 61 -0.56 -4.13 -18.45
N ALA A 62 -1.39 -3.15 -18.10
CA ALA A 62 -2.83 -3.35 -17.93
C ALA A 62 -3.47 -3.87 -19.22
N ALA A 63 -3.21 -3.22 -20.35
CA ALA A 63 -3.75 -3.63 -21.65
C ALA A 63 -3.30 -5.06 -22.02
N GLY A 64 -2.02 -5.39 -21.82
CA GLY A 64 -1.48 -6.72 -22.07
C GLY A 64 -2.10 -7.80 -21.20
N VAL A 65 -2.25 -7.54 -19.89
CA VAL A 65 -2.88 -8.48 -18.95
C VAL A 65 -4.35 -8.68 -19.28
N VAL A 66 -5.10 -7.62 -19.60
CA VAL A 66 -6.51 -7.73 -19.98
C VAL A 66 -6.69 -8.49 -21.30
N ALA A 67 -5.87 -8.18 -22.31
CA ALA A 67 -6.01 -8.78 -23.64
C ALA A 67 -5.55 -10.25 -23.68
N TYR A 68 -4.45 -10.58 -23.00
CA TYR A 68 -3.80 -11.89 -23.15
C TYR A 68 -3.84 -12.75 -21.89
N GLY A 69 -4.01 -12.15 -20.70
CA GLY A 69 -3.96 -12.82 -19.40
C GLY A 69 -4.89 -14.03 -19.29
N PRO A 70 -6.20 -13.91 -19.61
CA PRO A 70 -7.12 -15.06 -19.55
C PRO A 70 -6.69 -16.22 -20.43
N SER A 71 -6.24 -15.93 -21.66
CA SER A 71 -5.80 -16.95 -22.62
C SER A 71 -4.52 -17.65 -22.18
N LEU A 72 -3.57 -16.91 -21.59
CA LEU A 72 -2.32 -17.45 -21.07
C LEU A 72 -2.57 -18.30 -19.81
N ALA A 73 -3.43 -17.82 -18.90
CA ALA A 73 -3.80 -18.54 -17.69
C ALA A 73 -4.44 -19.90 -17.98
N ALA A 74 -5.25 -20.00 -19.03
CA ALA A 74 -5.88 -21.25 -19.44
C ALA A 74 -4.92 -22.24 -20.12
N ARG A 75 -3.78 -21.78 -20.65
CA ARG A 75 -2.87 -22.58 -21.48
C ARG A 75 -1.57 -22.98 -20.79
N LEU A 76 -1.07 -22.14 -19.88
CA LEU A 76 0.22 -22.38 -19.23
C LEU A 76 0.09 -23.45 -18.14
N ALA A 77 1.08 -24.34 -18.08
CA ALA A 77 1.27 -25.21 -16.93
C ALA A 77 1.57 -24.36 -15.67
N TRP A 78 1.36 -24.94 -14.48
CA TRP A 78 1.46 -24.24 -13.20
C TRP A 78 2.77 -23.45 -13.01
N ARG A 79 3.93 -24.03 -13.33
CA ARG A 79 5.24 -23.40 -13.11
C ARG A 79 5.45 -22.14 -13.99
N PRO A 80 5.28 -22.19 -15.32
CA PRO A 80 5.27 -20.99 -16.16
C PRO A 80 4.20 -19.97 -15.76
N LEU A 81 3.02 -20.43 -15.34
CA LEU A 81 1.95 -19.52 -14.90
C LEU A 81 2.38 -18.71 -13.68
N LEU A 82 3.00 -19.34 -12.67
CA LEU A 82 3.53 -18.64 -11.49
C LEU A 82 4.56 -17.58 -11.87
N LEU A 83 5.50 -17.90 -12.78
CA LEU A 83 6.50 -16.93 -13.25
C LEU A 83 5.87 -15.79 -14.04
N ALA A 84 4.87 -16.07 -14.88
CA ALA A 84 4.17 -15.05 -15.65
C ALA A 84 3.38 -14.10 -14.74
N VAL A 85 2.65 -14.62 -13.75
CA VAL A 85 1.92 -13.82 -12.77
C VAL A 85 2.87 -12.99 -11.91
N TRP A 86 3.96 -13.59 -11.44
CA TRP A 86 4.99 -12.88 -10.70
C TRP A 86 5.61 -11.74 -11.52
N GLY A 87 5.99 -12.01 -12.77
CA GLY A 87 6.56 -11.02 -13.68
C GLY A 87 5.58 -9.88 -14.01
N ALA A 88 4.31 -10.21 -14.26
CA ALA A 88 3.26 -9.21 -14.49
C ALA A 88 3.02 -8.36 -13.23
N GLY A 89 2.98 -8.97 -12.05
CA GLY A 89 2.84 -8.27 -10.77
C GLY A 89 4.02 -7.33 -10.49
N MET A 90 5.25 -7.77 -10.78
CA MET A 90 6.44 -6.93 -10.70
C MET A 90 6.39 -5.77 -11.70
N ALA A 91 6.10 -6.04 -12.96
CA ALA A 91 5.99 -5.02 -13.99
C ALA A 91 4.93 -3.97 -13.64
N TRP A 92 3.77 -4.41 -13.14
CA TRP A 92 2.71 -3.52 -12.67
C TRP A 92 3.18 -2.64 -11.51
N THR A 93 3.73 -3.25 -10.46
CA THR A 93 4.18 -2.54 -9.24
C THR A 93 5.27 -1.52 -9.55
N TRP A 94 6.29 -1.92 -10.32
CA TRP A 94 7.36 -1.02 -10.75
C TRP A 94 6.86 0.11 -11.64
N SER A 95 5.93 -0.19 -12.56
CA SER A 95 5.34 0.85 -13.40
C SER A 95 4.60 1.89 -12.56
N LEU A 96 3.79 1.45 -11.58
CA LEU A 96 3.09 2.36 -10.67
C LEU A 96 4.06 3.18 -9.81
N ALA A 97 5.07 2.53 -9.20
CA ALA A 97 6.10 3.24 -8.44
C ALA A 97 6.79 4.31 -9.29
N LEU A 98 7.09 4.01 -10.55
CA LEU A 98 7.74 4.96 -11.45
C LEU A 98 6.80 6.06 -11.97
N VAL A 99 5.49 6.01 -11.72
CA VAL A 99 4.60 7.17 -11.94
C VAL A 99 5.02 8.32 -11.02
N ASP A 100 5.43 8.01 -9.78
CA ASP A 100 6.01 8.95 -8.82
C ASP A 100 7.49 9.28 -9.07
N GLY A 101 8.11 8.64 -10.06
CA GLY A 101 9.53 8.75 -10.37
C GLY A 101 10.44 7.98 -9.41
N TRP A 102 11.74 7.94 -9.72
CA TRP A 102 12.71 7.10 -9.01
C TRP A 102 12.85 7.44 -7.52
N GLN A 103 12.96 8.72 -7.18
CA GLN A 103 13.22 9.13 -5.80
C GLN A 103 12.02 8.89 -4.88
N ARG A 104 10.84 9.39 -5.27
CA ARG A 104 9.64 9.26 -4.44
C ARG A 104 9.08 7.84 -4.49
N GLY A 105 9.00 7.24 -5.67
CA GLY A 105 8.35 5.95 -5.86
C GLY A 105 9.20 4.73 -5.53
N VAL A 106 10.53 4.84 -5.56
CA VAL A 106 11.43 3.69 -5.39
C VAL A 106 12.43 3.91 -4.26
N ALA A 107 13.40 4.80 -4.46
CA ALA A 107 14.56 4.92 -3.57
C ALA A 107 14.19 5.44 -2.16
N GLY A 108 13.22 6.35 -2.08
CA GLY A 108 12.82 7.01 -0.84
C GLY A 108 11.77 6.26 -0.02
N GLN A 109 11.12 5.23 -0.57
CA GLN A 109 9.98 4.59 0.08
C GLN A 109 10.33 4.01 1.46
N LEU A 110 11.50 3.41 1.57
CA LEU A 110 11.98 2.79 2.80
C LEU A 110 12.46 3.80 3.87
N THR A 111 12.60 5.08 3.53
CA THR A 111 13.12 6.12 4.44
C THR A 111 12.08 7.19 4.79
N SER A 112 10.81 6.94 4.42
CA SER A 112 9.66 7.76 4.77
C SER A 112 9.53 7.91 6.30
N ARG A 113 8.90 9.00 6.75
CA ARG A 113 8.86 9.39 8.17
C ARG A 113 8.27 8.30 9.08
N ASN A 114 7.35 7.51 8.56
CA ASN A 114 6.63 6.50 9.33
C ASN A 114 7.18 5.09 9.13
N GLU A 115 8.26 4.90 8.35
CA GLU A 115 8.80 3.57 8.09
C GLU A 115 9.59 2.98 9.26
N TYR A 116 9.60 1.65 9.34
CA TYR A 116 10.34 0.89 10.34
C TYR A 116 11.84 1.21 10.37
N LEU A 117 12.46 1.46 9.22
CA LEU A 117 13.89 1.73 9.10
C LEU A 117 14.33 2.97 9.89
N ARG A 118 13.46 3.97 10.07
CA ARG A 118 13.76 5.15 10.90
C ARG A 118 13.88 4.80 12.38
N ALA A 119 13.16 3.78 12.84
CA ALA A 119 13.13 3.37 14.24
C ALA A 119 14.22 2.34 14.59
N VAL A 120 14.89 1.74 13.60
CA VAL A 120 15.92 0.70 13.85
C VAL A 120 17.00 1.19 14.83
N GLY A 121 17.48 2.43 14.66
CA GLY A 121 18.48 3.03 15.55
C GLY A 121 18.03 3.22 17.00
N SER A 122 16.72 3.26 17.25
CA SER A 122 16.15 3.37 18.61
C SER A 122 16.16 2.04 19.37
N PHE A 123 16.41 0.91 18.70
CA PHE A 123 16.46 -0.45 19.30
C PHE A 123 17.90 -0.92 19.57
N HIS A 124 18.75 -0.04 20.09
CA HIS A 124 20.10 -0.42 20.51
C HIS A 124 20.08 -1.47 21.65
N ASP A 125 19.17 -1.29 22.61
CA ASP A 125 18.88 -2.20 23.71
C ASP A 125 17.47 -2.76 23.52
N ILE A 126 17.40 -3.94 22.89
CA ILE A 126 16.12 -4.61 22.58
C ILE A 126 15.30 -4.89 23.85
N PRO A 127 15.86 -5.51 24.92
CA PRO A 127 15.11 -5.70 26.17
C PRO A 127 14.57 -4.42 26.81
N ALA A 128 15.30 -3.30 26.75
CA ALA A 128 14.79 -2.01 27.23
C ALA A 128 13.67 -1.48 26.32
N ALA A 129 13.89 -1.42 25.00
CA ALA A 129 12.90 -0.96 24.04
C ALA A 129 11.59 -1.75 24.09
N LEU A 130 11.66 -3.07 24.37
CA LEU A 130 10.47 -3.91 24.53
C LEU A 130 9.72 -3.64 25.84
N ARG A 131 10.42 -3.33 26.93
CA ARG A 131 9.79 -2.96 28.21
C ARG A 131 9.07 -1.62 28.11
N ASP A 132 9.69 -0.66 27.41
CA ASP A 132 9.19 0.71 27.30
C ASP A 132 8.29 0.93 26.08
N PHE A 133 8.07 -0.10 25.25
CA PHE A 133 7.36 -0.04 23.97
C PHE A 133 6.04 0.74 24.05
N THR A 134 5.23 0.47 25.07
CA THR A 134 3.91 1.11 25.25
C THR A 134 4.00 2.61 25.53
N GLY A 135 5.10 3.08 26.12
CA GLY A 135 5.36 4.50 26.38
C GLY A 135 5.57 5.31 25.10
N HIS A 136 5.94 4.66 23.99
CA HIS A 136 6.21 5.30 22.70
C HIS A 136 5.02 5.24 21.72
N ILE A 137 3.88 4.65 22.11
CA ILE A 137 2.72 4.47 21.21
C ILE A 137 1.91 5.76 21.06
N LEU A 138 1.72 6.50 22.15
CA LEU A 138 0.83 7.67 22.16
C LEU A 138 1.44 8.83 21.38
N ILE A 139 0.65 9.48 20.53
CA ILE A 139 1.13 10.56 19.65
C ILE A 139 1.65 11.78 20.43
N ASP A 140 1.15 11.98 21.66
CA ASP A 140 1.56 13.08 22.54
C ASP A 140 2.73 12.71 23.47
N ALA A 141 3.27 11.49 23.35
CA ALA A 141 4.46 11.11 24.10
C ALA A 141 5.69 11.87 23.59
N PRO A 142 6.60 12.33 24.48
CA PRO A 142 7.75 13.16 24.09
C PRO A 142 8.70 12.48 23.09
N ASP A 143 8.73 11.15 23.07
CA ASP A 143 9.54 10.34 22.14
C ASP A 143 8.68 9.29 21.40
N ASN A 144 7.51 9.68 20.90
CA ASN A 144 6.63 8.74 20.20
C ASN A 144 7.30 8.13 18.95
N TRP A 145 6.98 6.86 18.66
CA TRP A 145 7.43 6.21 17.43
C TRP A 145 6.47 6.45 16.27
N GLY A 146 7.01 6.35 15.05
CA GLY A 146 6.23 6.46 13.82
C GLY A 146 5.08 5.46 13.78
N ALA A 147 3.99 5.82 13.10
CA ALA A 147 2.73 5.09 13.15
C ALA A 147 2.85 3.59 12.82
N HIS A 148 3.72 3.18 11.89
CA HIS A 148 3.90 1.75 11.58
C HIS A 148 4.56 0.97 12.71
N VAL A 149 5.53 1.58 13.40
CA VAL A 149 6.24 0.98 14.54
C VAL A 149 5.32 0.91 15.75
N ALA A 150 4.66 2.02 16.10
CA ALA A 150 3.74 2.08 17.23
C ALA A 150 2.46 1.26 17.02
N GLY A 151 2.02 1.09 15.78
CA GLY A 151 0.76 0.43 15.43
C GLY A 151 0.81 -1.09 15.33
N HIS A 152 1.99 -1.72 15.42
CA HIS A 152 2.16 -3.17 15.27
C HIS A 152 2.97 -3.77 16.42
N PRO A 153 2.84 -5.08 16.70
CA PRO A 153 3.72 -5.76 17.64
C PRO A 153 5.21 -5.59 17.25
N PRO A 154 6.13 -5.49 18.23
CA PRO A 154 7.53 -5.17 17.99
C PRO A 154 8.26 -6.17 17.10
N GLY A 155 7.74 -7.39 16.91
CA GLY A 155 8.35 -8.43 16.07
C GLY A 155 8.62 -7.98 14.62
N ALA A 156 7.75 -7.15 14.04
CA ALA A 156 7.95 -6.59 12.71
C ALA A 156 9.17 -5.66 12.67
N THR A 157 9.26 -4.72 13.62
CA THR A 157 10.41 -3.81 13.75
C THR A 157 11.70 -4.57 14.09
N LEU A 158 11.62 -5.58 14.96
CA LEU A 158 12.76 -6.40 15.33
C LEU A 158 13.36 -7.16 14.15
N THR A 159 12.55 -7.55 13.17
CA THR A 159 13.07 -8.18 11.95
C THR A 159 14.03 -7.23 11.22
N PHE A 160 13.65 -5.95 11.05
CA PHE A 160 14.53 -4.94 10.46
C PHE A 160 15.77 -4.65 11.33
N VAL A 161 15.62 -4.61 12.66
CA VAL A 161 16.76 -4.43 13.58
C VAL A 161 17.76 -5.59 13.48
N LEU A 162 17.27 -6.82 13.36
CA LEU A 162 18.14 -8.00 13.24
C LEU A 162 18.84 -8.04 11.88
N LEU A 163 18.18 -7.61 10.80
CA LEU A 163 18.78 -7.46 9.48
C LEU A 163 19.91 -6.41 9.50
N ASP A 164 19.65 -5.24 10.08
CA ASP A 164 20.65 -4.17 10.22
C ASP A 164 21.89 -4.65 11.01
N ARG A 165 21.69 -5.41 12.09
CA ARG A 165 22.79 -5.98 12.89
C ARG A 165 23.66 -6.97 12.12
N ILE A 166 23.13 -7.62 11.09
CA ILE A 166 23.91 -8.51 10.20
C ILE A 166 24.38 -7.80 8.92
N GLY A 167 24.18 -6.48 8.83
CA GLY A 167 24.65 -5.65 7.72
C GLY A 167 23.76 -5.66 6.48
N LEU A 168 22.47 -5.97 6.64
CA LEU A 168 21.45 -5.92 5.59
C LEU A 168 20.52 -4.72 5.78
#